data_AF-A0A358M4R5-F1
#
_entry.id   AF-A0A358M4R5-F1
#
_cell.length_a   1.000
_cell.length_b   1.000
_cell.length_c   1.000
_cell.angle_alpha   90.00
_cell.angle_beta   90.00
_cell.angle_gamma   90.00
#
_symmetry.space_group_name_H-M   'P 1'
#
loop_
_entity.id
_entity.type
_entity.pdbx_description
1 polymer ?
#
loop_
_entity_poly.entity_id
_entity_poly.type
_entity_poly.pdbx_seq_one_letter_code
_entity_poly.pdbx_strand_id
1 'polypeptide(L)'
;MAEQCPDRAYRDNHIATKRRLKKRSTGKKMVIVAALIFIAAVITVLIISQGDKTANELIGTWVYDEYTQYFFEKDGTGKLLADDVAYEYTYSIKGKKLTIDFIENIVRDCEYTYAINDNGTLTLIGGIGTNGGCYDLNKE
;
A
#
# COMPACT_ATOMS: atom_id res chain seq x y z
N MET A 1 -70.74 -32.59 -36.79
CA MET A 1 -70.22 -31.21 -36.91
C MET A 1 -70.30 -30.59 -35.53
N ALA A 2 -69.19 -30.06 -35.03
CA ALA A 2 -69.01 -29.67 -33.64
C ALA A 2 -69.46 -28.23 -33.40
N GLU A 3 -70.25 -28.01 -32.36
CA GLU A 3 -70.46 -26.69 -31.73
C GLU A 3 -70.64 -26.85 -30.21
N GLN A 4 -70.23 -25.79 -29.50
CA GLN A 4 -70.56 -25.39 -28.12
C GLN A 4 -69.71 -25.94 -26.94
N CYS A 5 -68.86 -25.05 -26.43
CA CYS A 5 -68.46 -24.91 -25.01
C CYS A 5 -69.62 -24.22 -24.23
N PRO A 6 -69.72 -24.18 -22.87
CA PRO A 6 -68.61 -23.98 -21.93
C PRO A 6 -68.74 -24.63 -20.51
N ASP A 7 -67.79 -24.24 -19.66
CA ASP A 7 -67.94 -23.96 -18.21
C ASP A 7 -67.44 -25.01 -17.19
N ARG A 8 -66.32 -24.69 -16.53
CA ARG A 8 -66.00 -25.13 -15.17
C ARG A 8 -65.40 -23.97 -14.37
N ALA A 9 -66.27 -23.33 -13.59
CA ALA A 9 -66.03 -22.56 -12.35
C ALA A 9 -64.80 -23.04 -11.54
N TYR A 10 -63.86 -22.19 -11.12
CA TYR A 10 -63.90 -21.14 -10.05
C TYR A 10 -63.89 -21.66 -8.59
N ARG A 11 -62.70 -21.63 -7.96
CA ARG A 11 -62.35 -21.19 -6.56
C ARG A 11 -61.03 -21.85 -6.14
N ASP A 12 -59.90 -21.16 -6.03
CA ASP A 12 -59.52 -19.99 -5.23
C ASP A 12 -59.37 -20.27 -3.71
N ASN A 13 -58.10 -20.13 -3.26
CA ASN A 13 -57.63 -19.67 -1.93
C ASN A 13 -58.00 -20.48 -0.66
N HIS A 14 -57.19 -20.65 0.40
CA HIS A 14 -55.88 -20.17 0.86
C HIS A 14 -55.55 -21.06 2.09
N ILE A 15 -54.34 -21.61 2.26
CA ILE A 15 -53.63 -21.56 3.57
C ILE A 15 -52.13 -21.44 3.31
N ALA A 16 -51.62 -20.24 3.56
CA ALA A 16 -50.21 -19.95 3.68
C ALA A 16 -49.64 -20.53 4.98
N THR A 17 -48.58 -21.33 4.90
CA THR A 17 -47.60 -21.42 6.01
C THR A 17 -46.31 -20.73 5.58
N LYS A 18 -46.16 -19.49 6.07
CA LYS A 18 -44.93 -18.71 5.99
C LYS A 18 -43.80 -19.45 6.72
N ARG A 19 -42.76 -19.88 6.00
CA ARG A 19 -41.40 -19.98 6.57
C ARG A 19 -40.50 -19.01 5.83
N ARG A 20 -40.45 -17.80 6.39
CA ARG A 20 -39.49 -16.77 6.02
C ARG A 20 -38.13 -17.14 6.63
N LEU A 21 -37.09 -16.93 5.82
CA LEU A 21 -35.70 -16.58 6.17
C LEU A 21 -34.74 -17.74 6.50
N LYS A 22 -33.81 -17.99 5.59
CA LYS A 22 -32.41 -17.48 5.71
C LYS A 22 -31.63 -17.76 4.41
N LYS A 23 -31.90 -16.99 3.35
CA LYS A 23 -31.12 -17.11 2.10
C LYS A 23 -29.96 -16.11 2.12
N ARG A 24 -28.75 -16.67 2.31
CA ARG A 24 -27.40 -16.17 1.95
C ARG A 24 -27.10 -14.68 2.17
N SER A 25 -26.44 -14.37 3.29
CA SER A 25 -25.73 -13.09 3.51
C SER A 25 -24.21 -13.18 3.29
N THR A 26 -23.68 -14.34 2.90
CA THR A 26 -22.24 -14.57 2.67
C THR A 26 -21.70 -13.74 1.50
N GLY A 27 -22.50 -13.54 0.45
CA GLY A 27 -22.07 -12.74 -0.71
C GLY A 27 -21.85 -11.27 -0.38
N LYS A 28 -22.67 -10.68 0.49
CA LYS A 28 -22.52 -9.25 0.88
C LYS A 28 -21.24 -9.02 1.69
N LYS A 29 -20.88 -9.94 2.58
CA LYS A 29 -19.63 -9.84 3.36
C LYS A 29 -18.38 -10.00 2.49
N MET A 30 -18.40 -10.94 1.54
CA MET A 30 -17.31 -11.12 0.57
C MET A 30 -17.14 -9.89 -0.33
N VAL A 31 -18.24 -9.28 -0.78
CA VAL A 31 -18.20 -8.04 -1.58
C VAL A 31 -17.64 -6.87 -0.78
N ILE A 32 -17.97 -6.75 0.51
CA ILE A 32 -17.40 -5.71 1.37
C ILE A 32 -15.89 -5.91 1.57
N VAL A 33 -15.43 -7.14 1.80
CA VAL A 33 -13.98 -7.42 1.96
C VAL A 33 -13.23 -7.13 0.66
N ALA A 34 -13.76 -7.56 -0.49
CA ALA A 34 -13.15 -7.26 -1.79
C ALA A 34 -13.12 -5.75 -2.09
N ALA A 35 -14.18 -5.02 -1.73
CA ALA A 35 -14.23 -3.57 -1.87
C ALA A 35 -13.22 -2.87 -0.97
N LEU A 36 -13.02 -3.32 0.27
CA LEU A 36 -12.01 -2.77 1.18
C LEU A 36 -10.59 -3.01 0.67
N ILE A 37 -10.29 -4.20 0.14
CA ILE A 37 -8.99 -4.52 -0.47
C ILE A 37 -8.76 -3.64 -1.71
N PHE A 38 -9.77 -3.47 -2.56
CA PHE A 38 -9.68 -2.61 -3.74
C PHE A 38 -9.48 -1.15 -3.36
N ILE A 39 -10.20 -0.63 -2.35
CA ILE A 39 -10.01 0.72 -1.84
C ILE A 39 -8.60 0.90 -1.26
N ALA A 40 -8.09 -0.08 -0.50
CA ALA A 40 -6.72 -0.05 0.00
C ALA A 40 -5.69 -0.04 -1.14
N ALA A 41 -5.88 -0.86 -2.17
CA ALA A 41 -5.03 -0.90 -3.36
C ALA A 41 -5.10 0.41 -4.18
N VAL A 42 -6.26 1.04 -4.27
CA VAL A 42 -6.41 2.34 -4.93
C VAL A 42 -5.74 3.44 -4.09
N ILE A 43 -5.85 3.40 -2.76
CA ILE A 43 -5.18 4.35 -1.87
C ILE A 43 -3.66 4.19 -1.96
N THR A 44 -3.12 2.98 -1.98
CA THR A 44 -1.67 2.77 -2.16
C THR A 44 -1.20 3.31 -3.51
N VAL A 45 -1.95 3.08 -4.59
CA VAL A 45 -1.64 3.66 -5.91
C VAL A 45 -1.74 5.19 -5.91
N LEU A 46 -2.72 5.78 -5.22
CA LEU A 46 -2.88 7.23 -5.11
C LEU A 46 -1.76 7.88 -4.28
N ILE A 47 -1.21 7.18 -3.29
CA ILE A 47 -0.04 7.62 -2.53
C ILE A 47 1.20 7.63 -3.42
N ILE A 48 1.39 6.59 -4.27
CA ILE A 48 2.52 6.51 -5.21
C ILE A 48 2.41 7.59 -6.31
N SER A 49 1.20 7.95 -6.74
CA SER A 49 0.99 8.92 -7.84
C SER A 49 1.27 10.39 -7.47
N GLN A 50 1.38 10.72 -6.19
CA GLN A 50 1.75 12.06 -5.72
C GLN A 50 3.27 12.21 -5.60
N GLY A 51 4.00 11.73 -6.61
CA GLY A 51 5.45 11.81 -6.66
C GLY A 51 5.92 13.25 -6.53
N ASP A 52 6.31 13.62 -5.31
CA ASP A 52 6.96 14.89 -5.01
C ASP A 52 8.23 14.98 -5.87
N LYS A 53 8.48 16.15 -6.45
CA LYS A 53 9.69 16.40 -7.27
C LYS A 53 10.98 16.05 -6.52
N THR A 54 10.94 16.07 -5.19
CA THR A 54 12.04 15.75 -4.28
C THR A 54 12.36 14.26 -4.22
N ALA A 55 11.45 13.37 -4.67
CA ALA A 55 11.74 11.95 -4.80
C ALA A 55 12.76 11.68 -5.90
N ASN A 56 12.74 12.45 -6.99
CA ASN A 56 13.70 12.29 -8.07
C ASN A 56 15.14 12.64 -7.65
N GLU A 57 15.32 13.52 -6.66
CA GLU A 57 16.64 13.93 -6.19
C GLU A 57 17.32 12.83 -5.36
N LEU A 58 16.52 12.03 -4.64
CA LEU A 58 16.98 10.89 -3.86
C LEU A 58 17.40 9.71 -4.73
N ILE A 59 16.90 9.60 -5.96
CA ILE A 59 17.21 8.46 -6.84
C ILE A 59 18.73 8.33 -7.09
N GLY A 60 19.23 7.12 -6.90
CA GLY A 60 20.64 6.74 -7.06
C GLY A 60 21.23 6.07 -5.83
N THR A 61 22.55 5.85 -5.87
CA THR A 61 23.34 5.29 -4.77
C THR A 61 23.90 6.39 -3.88
N TRP A 62 23.77 6.20 -2.58
CA TRP A 62 24.27 7.09 -1.54
C TRP A 62 25.16 6.31 -0.57
N VAL A 63 26.41 6.72 -0.46
CA VAL A 63 27.44 6.09 0.36
C VAL A 63 27.54 6.83 1.68
N TYR A 64 27.29 6.13 2.78
CA TYR A 64 27.50 6.65 4.13
C TYR A 64 28.95 6.43 4.58
N ASP A 65 29.44 5.20 4.44
CA ASP A 65 30.82 4.81 4.70
C ASP A 65 31.23 3.65 3.77
N GLU A 66 32.40 3.06 4.02
CA GLU A 66 32.93 1.96 3.20
C GLU A 66 32.10 0.67 3.26
N TYR A 67 31.22 0.54 4.26
CA TYR A 67 30.41 -0.66 4.50
C TYR A 67 28.91 -0.45 4.29
N THR A 68 28.46 0.81 4.24
CA THR A 68 27.05 1.18 4.29
C THR A 68 26.65 2.05 3.10
N GLN A 69 25.73 1.54 2.28
CA GLN A 69 25.21 2.24 1.10
C GLN A 69 23.69 2.10 0.98
N TYR A 70 23.04 3.19 0.56
CA TYR A 70 21.61 3.24 0.31
C TYR A 70 21.34 3.40 -1.19
N PHE A 71 20.39 2.64 -1.69
CA PHE A 71 19.96 2.70 -3.08
C PHE A 71 18.49 3.08 -3.13
N PHE A 72 18.15 4.16 -3.83
CA PHE A 72 16.77 4.60 -4.03
C PHE A 72 16.39 4.49 -5.50
N GLU A 73 15.37 3.68 -5.78
CA GLU A 73 14.84 3.44 -7.13
C GLU A 73 13.61 4.28 -7.42
N LYS A 74 13.39 4.58 -8.70
CA LYS A 74 12.30 5.47 -9.15
C LYS A 74 10.90 4.97 -8.80
N ASP A 75 10.73 3.68 -8.57
CA ASP A 75 9.44 3.05 -8.25
C ASP A 75 9.09 3.07 -6.76
N GLY A 76 9.95 3.69 -5.92
CA GLY A 76 9.76 3.72 -4.47
C GLY A 76 10.31 2.50 -3.75
N THR A 77 11.10 1.65 -4.44
CA THR A 77 11.85 0.56 -3.81
C THR A 77 13.30 0.97 -3.57
N GLY A 78 13.99 0.23 -2.71
CA GLY A 78 15.40 0.46 -2.48
C GLY A 78 16.04 -0.69 -1.71
N LYS A 79 17.33 -0.52 -1.44
CA LYS A 79 18.09 -1.46 -0.62
C LYS A 79 19.13 -0.74 0.21
N LEU A 80 19.41 -1.30 1.38
CA LEU A 80 20.51 -0.92 2.25
C LEU A 80 21.56 -2.04 2.15
N LEU A 81 22.74 -1.71 1.66
CA LEU A 81 23.90 -2.60 1.75
C LEU A 81 24.65 -2.24 3.03
N ALA A 82 24.79 -3.20 3.95
CA ALA A 82 25.55 -3.06 5.19
C ALA A 82 26.40 -4.33 5.39
N ASP A 83 27.72 -4.19 5.48
CA ASP A 83 28.66 -5.32 5.65
C ASP A 83 28.42 -6.46 4.63
N ASP A 84 28.28 -6.10 3.34
CA ASP A 84 27.97 -7.01 2.23
C ASP A 84 26.60 -7.73 2.31
N VAL A 85 25.76 -7.37 3.28
CA VAL A 85 24.37 -7.85 3.39
C VAL A 85 23.41 -6.81 2.84
N ALA A 86 22.52 -7.22 1.95
CA ALA A 86 21.52 -6.35 1.34
C ALA A 86 20.16 -6.52 2.02
N TYR A 87 19.58 -5.42 2.51
CA TYR A 87 18.25 -5.35 3.08
C TYR A 87 17.33 -4.56 2.16
N GLU A 88 16.37 -5.24 1.55
CA GLU A 88 15.37 -4.63 0.69
C GLU A 88 14.36 -3.81 1.50
N TYR A 89 13.91 -2.70 0.93
CA TYR A 89 12.88 -1.85 1.53
C TYR A 89 12.01 -1.18 0.47
N THR A 90 10.84 -0.72 0.91
CA THR A 90 10.07 0.30 0.20
C THR A 90 10.24 1.63 0.91
N TYR A 91 10.20 2.74 0.17
CA TYR A 91 10.31 4.07 0.76
C TYR A 91 9.23 5.01 0.23
N SER A 92 8.89 6.00 1.05
CA SER A 92 7.98 7.07 0.66
C SER A 92 8.47 8.41 1.17
N ILE A 93 8.13 9.45 0.42
CA ILE A 93 8.49 10.83 0.74
C ILE A 93 7.23 11.65 0.92
N LYS A 94 7.19 12.43 1.99
CA LYS A 94 6.14 13.41 2.25
C LYS A 94 6.82 14.72 2.67
N GLY A 95 6.98 15.64 1.72
CA GLY A 95 7.79 16.83 1.92
C GLY A 95 9.25 16.48 2.21
N LYS A 96 9.76 16.86 3.39
CA LYS A 96 11.14 16.53 3.82
C LYS A 96 11.23 15.24 4.63
N LYS A 97 10.13 14.52 4.80
CA LYS A 97 10.10 13.28 5.57
C LYS A 97 10.28 12.09 4.64
N LEU A 98 11.30 11.27 4.90
CA LEU A 98 11.56 9.99 4.26
C LEU A 98 11.15 8.88 5.23
N THR A 99 10.28 7.98 4.80
CA THR A 99 9.92 6.76 5.54
C THR A 99 10.47 5.56 4.78
N ILE A 100 11.18 4.68 5.47
CA ILE A 100 11.74 3.44 4.94
C ILE A 100 11.11 2.28 5.70
N ASP A 101 10.44 1.40 4.96
CA ASP A 101 9.79 0.18 5.46
C ASP A 101 10.56 -1.04 4.91
N PHE A 102 11.26 -1.76 5.79
CA PHE A 102 12.07 -2.91 5.40
C PHE A 102 11.20 -4.14 5.16
N ILE A 103 11.56 -4.93 4.15
CA ILE A 103 10.85 -6.18 3.84
C ILE A 103 11.07 -7.22 4.94
N GLU A 104 12.28 -7.25 5.49
CA GLU A 104 12.64 -8.18 6.56
C GLU A 104 12.35 -7.59 7.95
N ASN A 105 11.55 -8.31 8.74
CA ASN A 105 11.20 -7.89 10.11
C ASN A 105 12.38 -7.90 11.11
N ILE A 106 13.57 -8.31 10.69
CA ILE A 106 14.78 -8.25 11.53
C ILE A 106 15.41 -6.87 11.55
N VAL A 107 15.12 -6.05 10.53
CA VAL A 107 15.53 -4.64 10.46
C VAL A 107 14.32 -3.78 10.84
N ARG A 108 14.58 -2.72 11.59
CA ARG A 108 13.53 -1.83 12.05
C ARG A 108 13.20 -0.79 10.98
N ASP A 109 11.92 -0.64 10.68
CA ASP A 109 11.42 0.48 9.88
C ASP A 109 11.83 1.81 10.52
N CYS A 110 12.08 2.81 9.68
CA CYS A 110 12.62 4.08 10.14
C CYS A 110 12.12 5.28 9.36
N GLU A 111 12.19 6.43 10.04
CA GLU A 111 11.84 7.72 9.48
C GLU A 111 13.01 8.68 9.63
N TYR A 112 13.29 9.41 8.57
CA TYR A 112 14.27 10.48 8.53
C TYR A 112 13.61 11.80 8.11
N THR A 113 14.16 12.91 8.60
CA THR A 113 14.05 14.17 7.87
C THR A 113 15.26 14.26 6.95
N TYR A 114 15.06 14.50 5.65
CA TYR A 114 16.16 14.56 4.70
C TYR A 114 16.32 15.94 4.06
N ALA A 115 17.53 16.21 3.60
CA ALA A 115 17.88 17.36 2.78
C ALA A 115 18.97 16.99 1.77
N ILE A 116 18.85 17.49 0.54
CA ILE A 116 19.94 17.50 -0.44
C ILE A 116 20.60 18.86 -0.36
N ASN A 117 21.87 18.88 -0.01
CA ASN A 117 22.65 20.11 0.15
C ASN A 117 23.20 20.59 -1.21
N ASP A 118 23.60 21.86 -1.29
CA ASP A 118 24.13 22.48 -2.52
C ASP A 118 25.41 21.78 -3.05
N ASN A 119 26.15 21.10 -2.16
CA ASN A 119 27.33 20.32 -2.50
C ASN A 119 27.01 18.91 -3.02
N GLY A 120 25.72 18.55 -3.15
CA GLY A 120 25.26 17.24 -3.61
C GLY A 120 25.24 16.15 -2.53
N THR A 121 25.54 16.48 -1.26
CA THR A 121 25.45 15.55 -0.12
C THR A 121 24.00 15.40 0.34
N LEU A 122 23.57 14.16 0.61
CA LEU A 122 22.31 13.84 1.27
C LEU A 122 22.52 13.82 2.78
N THR A 123 21.80 14.67 3.49
CA THR A 123 21.74 14.63 4.95
C THR A 123 20.47 13.92 5.40
N LEU A 124 20.61 12.88 6.22
CA LEU A 124 19.54 12.18 6.91
C LEU A 124 19.57 12.50 8.40
N ILE A 125 18.51 13.09 8.92
CA ILE A 125 18.35 13.38 10.35
C ILE A 125 17.42 12.33 10.94
N GLY A 126 17.95 11.56 11.90
CA GLY A 126 17.27 10.42 12.50
C GLY A 126 15.99 10.80 13.25
N GLY A 127 14.87 10.19 12.87
CA GLY A 127 13.58 10.29 13.52
C GLY A 127 13.15 8.97 14.17
N ILE A 128 11.87 8.63 14.04
CA ILE A 128 11.30 7.39 14.59
C ILE A 128 12.01 6.16 14.01
N GLY A 129 12.27 5.15 14.84
CA GLY A 129 12.88 3.90 14.39
C GLY A 129 14.39 3.96 14.19
N THR A 130 15.01 5.13 14.35
CA THR A 130 16.46 5.35 14.27
C THR A 130 17.09 5.46 15.66
N ASN A 131 18.42 5.47 15.73
CA ASN A 131 19.16 5.83 16.94
C ASN A 131 19.31 7.36 17.12
N GLY A 132 18.60 8.16 16.32
CA GLY A 132 18.79 9.62 16.22
C GLY A 132 20.04 9.99 15.43
N GLY A 133 20.46 11.26 15.50
CA GLY A 133 21.69 11.74 14.86
C GLY A 133 21.50 12.36 13.47
N CYS A 134 22.62 12.70 12.84
CA CYS A 134 22.70 13.34 11.53
C CYS A 134 23.75 12.59 10.71
N TYR A 135 23.34 12.09 9.56
CA TYR A 135 24.14 11.24 8.69
C TYR A 135 24.29 11.92 7.34
N ASP A 136 25.51 12.17 6.92
CA ASP A 136 25.81 12.75 5.62
C ASP A 136 26.27 11.64 4.68
N LEU A 137 25.60 11.52 3.55
CA LEU A 137 25.87 10.52 2.54
C LEU A 137 26.28 11.20 1.24
N ASN A 138 27.32 10.67 0.62
CA ASN A 138 27.81 11.14 -0.66
C ASN A 138 27.18 10.34 -1.79
N LYS A 139 26.92 11.00 -2.91
CA LYS A 139 26.49 10.28 -4.11
C LYS A 139 27.68 9.49 -4.66
N GLU A 140 27.43 8.24 -5.04
CA GLU A 140 28.41 7.40 -5.76
C GLU A 140 28.74 7.98 -7.14
#